data_AF-A0A836EN50-F1
#
_entry.id   AF-A0A836EN50-F1
#
_cell.length_a   1.000
_cell.length_b   1.000
_cell.length_c   1.000
_cell.angle_alpha   90.00
_cell.angle_beta   90.00
_cell.angle_gamma   90.00
#
_symmetry.space_group_name_H-M   'P 1'
#
loop_
_entity.id
_entity.type
_entity.pdbx_description
1 polymer ?
#
loop_
_entity_poly.entity_id
_entity_poly.type
_entity_poly.pdbx_seq_one_letter_code
_entity_poly.pdbx_strand_id
1 'polypeptide(L)' 'MRLSRALKEKRPLYAQRHDKVILLHDNARPHVAKPVKTYLETLKWEVLPHPPYSPDIAPSDFHLFRSMAHGLADRRFH' A
#
# COMPACT_ATOMS: atom_id res chain seq x y z
N MET A 1 2.05 13.16 -5.92
CA MET A 1 3.37 12.83 -5.34
C MET A 1 3.76 11.40 -5.74
N ARG A 2 5.05 11.10 -6.00
CA ARG A 2 5.50 9.72 -6.24
C ARG A 2 5.73 9.01 -4.89
N LEU A 3 5.11 7.84 -4.68
CA LEU A 3 5.13 7.11 -3.41
C LEU A 3 6.56 6.85 -2.88
N SER A 4 7.48 6.46 -3.75
CA SER A 4 8.89 6.20 -3.38
C SER A 4 9.59 7.42 -2.80
N ARG A 5 9.28 8.63 -3.29
CA ARG A 5 9.81 9.88 -2.72
C ARG A 5 9.20 10.15 -1.35
N ALA A 6 7.89 10.02 -1.23
CA ALA A 6 7.19 10.25 0.04
C ALA A 6 7.68 9.30 1.14
N LEU A 7 7.98 8.03 0.82
CA LEU A 7 8.55 7.09 1.78
C LEU A 7 9.94 7.51 2.26
N LYS A 8 10.81 8.00 1.37
CA LYS A 8 12.14 8.49 1.75
C LYS A 8 12.04 9.70 2.71
N GLU A 9 11.10 10.60 2.46
CA GLU A 9 10.88 11.80 3.28
C GLU A 9 10.23 11.47 4.63
N LYS A 10 9.20 10.60 4.64
CA LYS A 10 8.40 10.32 5.84
C LYS A 10 8.95 9.18 6.69
N ARG A 11 9.76 8.28 6.11
CA ARG A 11 10.33 7.10 6.77
C ARG A 11 11.82 6.93 6.45
N PRO A 12 12.67 7.93 6.75
CA PRO A 12 14.10 7.89 6.38
C PRO A 12 14.85 6.71 7.04
N LEU A 13 14.45 6.30 8.24
CA LEU A 13 15.07 5.17 8.96
C LEU A 13 14.66 3.80 8.39
N TYR A 14 13.59 3.72 7.60
CA TYR A 14 13.12 2.43 7.09
C TYR A 14 14.14 1.83 6.11
N ALA A 15 14.72 2.65 5.24
CA ALA A 15 15.77 2.23 4.32
C ALA A 15 17.10 1.88 5.04
N GLN A 16 17.30 2.33 6.28
CA GLN A 16 18.48 1.97 7.08
C GLN A 16 18.28 0.62 7.81
N ARG A 17 17.04 0.34 8.24
CA ARG A 17 16.70 -0.88 8.99
C ARG A 17 16.33 -2.06 8.09
N HIS A 18 15.86 -1.78 6.89
CA HIS A 18 15.40 -2.78 5.93
C HIS A 18 16.12 -2.57 4.61
N ASP A 19 16.66 -3.65 4.05
CA ASP A 19 17.37 -3.67 2.77
C ASP A 19 16.48 -3.23 1.60
N LYS A 20 15.18 -3.54 1.67
CA LYS A 20 14.17 -3.19 0.66
C LYS A 20 12.81 -2.93 1.28
N VAL A 21 11.97 -2.22 0.52
CA VAL A 21 10.56 -2.00 0.89
C VAL A 21 9.76 -3.27 0.63
N ILE A 22 9.00 -3.71 1.62
CA ILE A 22 8.00 -4.77 1.49
C ILE A 22 6.64 -4.11 1.31
N LEU A 23 6.01 -4.34 0.17
CA LEU A 23 4.72 -3.78 -0.23
C LEU A 23 3.63 -4.85 -0.11
N LEU A 24 2.59 -4.53 0.67
CA LEU A 24 1.36 -5.30 0.71
C LEU A 24 0.26 -4.51 -0.01
N HIS A 25 -0.33 -5.11 -1.04
CA HIS A 25 -1.52 -4.60 -1.73
C HIS A 25 -2.38 -5.78 -2.20
N ASP A 26 -3.63 -5.52 -2.57
CA ASP A 26 -4.54 -6.53 -3.10
C ASP A 26 -4.21 -6.93 -4.56
N ASN A 27 -4.90 -7.95 -5.07
CA ASN A 27 -4.69 -8.46 -6.43
C ASN A 27 -5.54 -7.77 -7.51
N ALA A 28 -6.01 -6.54 -7.27
CA ALA A 28 -6.77 -5.81 -8.27
C ALA A 28 -6.02 -5.76 -9.61
N ARG A 29 -6.75 -5.88 -10.72
CA ARG A 29 -6.15 -5.95 -12.08
C ARG A 29 -5.10 -4.86 -12.35
N PRO A 30 -5.30 -3.59 -11.96
CA PRO A 30 -4.28 -2.56 -12.13
C PRO A 30 -2.99 -2.83 -11.36
N HIS A 31 -3.07 -3.40 -10.15
CA HIS A 31 -1.91 -3.63 -9.28
C HIS A 31 -1.04 -4.80 -9.74
N VAL A 32 -1.64 -5.81 -10.38
CA VAL A 32 -0.91 -6.98 -10.91
C VAL A 32 -0.55 -6.84 -12.39
N ALA A 33 -0.88 -5.71 -13.02
CA ALA A 33 -0.58 -5.46 -14.42
C ALA A 33 0.94 -5.41 -14.66
N LYS A 34 1.37 -5.84 -15.85
CA LYS A 34 2.79 -5.89 -16.24
C LYS A 34 3.54 -4.56 -16.01
N PRO A 35 2.99 -3.39 -16.37
CA PRO A 35 3.70 -2.12 -16.13
C PRO A 35 3.95 -1.84 -14.65
N VAL A 36 3.00 -2.21 -13.76
CA VAL A 36 3.16 -2.03 -12.32
C VAL A 36 4.20 -2.98 -11.76
N LYS A 37 4.18 -4.26 -12.17
CA LYS A 37 5.22 -5.23 -11.77
C LYS A 37 6.61 -4.77 -12.17
N THR A 38 6.80 -4.38 -13.44
CA THR A 38 8.09 -3.85 -13.92
C THR A 38 8.52 -2.61 -13.14
N TYR A 39 7.58 -1.70 -12.82
CA TYR A 39 7.89 -0.52 -12.03
C TYR A 39 8.36 -0.87 -10.60
N LEU A 40 7.67 -1.80 -9.93
CA LEU A 40 8.07 -2.27 -8.59
C LEU A 40 9.43 -2.97 -8.58
N GLU A 41 9.74 -3.74 -9.63
CA GLU A 41 11.06 -4.35 -9.85
C GLU A 41 12.15 -3.29 -10.00
N THR A 42 11.91 -2.22 -10.79
CA THR A 42 12.88 -1.12 -10.92
C THR A 42 13.15 -0.39 -9.60
N LEU A 43 12.16 -0.35 -8.72
CA LEU A 43 12.31 0.19 -7.36
C LEU A 43 12.97 -0.79 -6.39
N LYS A 44 13.17 -2.06 -6.80
CA LYS A 44 13.65 -3.17 -5.96
C LYS A 44 12.74 -3.45 -4.76
N TRP A 45 11.43 -3.28 -4.93
CA TRP A 45 10.47 -3.54 -3.86
C TRP A 45 10.04 -5.00 -3.90
N GLU A 46 9.87 -5.59 -2.71
CA GLU A 46 9.31 -6.92 -2.55
C GLU A 46 7.79 -6.79 -2.41
N VAL A 47 7.04 -7.56 -3.20
CA VAL A 47 5.57 -7.62 -3.07
C VAL A 47 5.22 -8.84 -2.22
N LEU A 48 4.53 -8.61 -1.12
CA LEU A 48 4.07 -9.67 -0.23
C LEU A 48 2.90 -10.41 -0.90
N PRO A 49 2.87 -11.76 -0.89
CA PRO A 49 1.73 -12.51 -1.41
C PRO A 49 0.45 -12.13 -0.68
N HIS A 50 -0.60 -11.87 -1.44
CA HIS A 50 -1.93 -11.58 -0.91
C HIS A 50 -2.94 -12.57 -1.51
N PRO A 51 -3.71 -13.33 -0.72
CA PRO A 51 -4.78 -14.17 -1.23
C PRO A 51 -5.93 -13.36 -1.87
N PRO A 52 -6.65 -13.92 -2.86
CA PRO A 52 -7.85 -13.30 -3.41
C PRO A 52 -8.95 -13.13 -2.36
N TYR A 53 -9.68 -12.00 -2.41
CA TYR A 53 -10.85 -11.72 -1.57
C TYR A 53 -10.58 -11.75 -0.05
N SER A 54 -9.40 -11.31 0.38
CA SER A 54 -9.01 -11.32 1.80
C SER A 54 -8.81 -9.90 2.36
N PRO A 55 -9.88 -9.10 2.48
CA PRO A 55 -9.79 -7.76 3.07
C PRO A 55 -9.46 -7.80 4.57
N ASP A 56 -9.73 -8.93 5.25
CA ASP A 56 -9.48 -9.15 6.67
C ASP A 56 -7.98 -9.15 7.03
N ILE A 57 -7.13 -9.55 6.09
CA ILE A 57 -5.66 -9.54 6.27
C ILE A 57 -5.00 -8.26 5.73
N ALA A 58 -5.77 -7.39 5.05
CA ALA A 58 -5.28 -6.12 4.52
C ALA A 58 -5.40 -5.04 5.61
N PRO A 59 -4.28 -4.50 6.15
CA PRO A 59 -4.35 -3.52 7.24
C PRO A 59 -5.07 -2.22 6.84
N SER A 60 -5.03 -1.87 5.54
CA SER A 60 -5.78 -0.76 4.97
C SER A 60 -7.28 -0.94 5.16
N ASP A 61 -7.82 -2.11 4.80
CA ASP A 61 -9.25 -2.38 4.81
C ASP A 61 -9.76 -2.70 6.21
N PHE A 62 -9.07 -3.61 6.92
CA PHE A 62 -9.46 -4.04 8.25
C PHE A 62 -9.40 -2.93 9.31
N HIS A 63 -8.40 -2.05 9.24
CA HIS A 63 -8.14 -1.06 10.28
C HIS A 63 -8.31 0.39 9.81
N LEU A 64 -7.53 0.84 8.82
CA LEU A 64 -7.48 2.26 8.44
C LEU A 64 -8.82 2.75 7.87
N PHE A 65 -9.34 2.08 6.84
CA PHE A 65 -10.60 2.47 6.20
C PHE A 65 -11.80 2.25 7.10
N ARG A 66 -11.76 1.22 7.96
CA ARG A 66 -12.77 1.03 8.99
C ARG A 66 -12.83 2.20 9.97
N SER A 67 -11.67 2.64 10.49
CA SER A 67 -11.60 3.82 11.36
C SER A 67 -12.04 5.08 10.62
N MET A 68 -11.67 5.21 9.34
CA MET A 68 -12.05 6.36 8.51
C MET A 68 -13.56 6.41 8.29
N ALA A 69 -14.21 5.27 8.01
CA ALA A 69 -15.65 5.19 7.80
C ALA A 69 -16.41 5.70 9.03
N HIS A 70 -15.97 5.35 10.24
CA HIS A 70 -16.55 5.89 11.48
C HIS A 70 -16.41 7.42 11.57
N GLY A 71 -15.25 7.98 11.22
CA GLY A 71 -15.04 9.42 11.23
C GLY A 71 -15.78 10.18 10.11
N LEU A 72 -16.15 9.49 9.03
CA LEU A 72 -16.84 10.06 7.87
C LEU A 72 -18.36 9.85 7.89
N ALA A 73 -18.90 9.04 8.80
CA ALA A 73 -20.31 8.64 8.81
C ALA A 73 -21.29 9.83 8.72
N ASP A 74 -20.99 10.93 9.41
CA ASP A 74 -21.83 12.13 9.47
C ASP A 74 -21.29 13.30 8.61
N ARG A 75 -20.29 13.05 7.76
CA ARG A 75 -19.71 14.07 6.88
C ARG A 75 -20.44 14.09 5.54
N ARG A 76 -20.97 15.25 5.17
CA ARG A 76 -21.47 15.53 3.81
C ARG A 76 -20.47 16.39 3.07
N PHE A 77 -20.13 15.97 1.87
CA PHE A 77 -19.28 16.73 0.95
C PHE A 77 -20.18 17.27 -0.16
N HIS A 78 -20.14 18.59 -0.35
CA HIS A 78 -20.85 19.31 -1.42
C HIS A 78 -19.88 19.63 -2.55
#